data_AF-A0A1C5ZTI5-F1
#
_entry.id   AF-A0A1C5ZTI5-F1
#
_cell.length_a   1.000
_cell.length_b   1.000
_cell.length_c   1.000
_cell.angle_alpha   90.00
_cell.angle_beta   90.00
_cell.angle_gamma   90.00
#
_symmetry.space_group_name_H-M   'P 1'
#
loop_
_entity.id
_entity.type
_entity.pdbx_description
1 polymer ?
#
loop_
_entity_poly.entity_id
_entity_poly.type
_entity_poly.pdbx_seq_one_letter_code
_entity_poly.pdbx_strand_id
1 'polypeptide(L)' 'MRLKKLLRKNIEPRCTYCAHGSPLADGERIACRKRGVVNGTDHCRSFRYDPLRRTPPKPAVLRGHFTDADFSLGDTDEEQ' A
#
# COMPACT_ATOMS: atom_id res chain seq x y z
N MET A 1 11.97 16.34 -0.05
CA MET A 1 12.10 14.91 -0.45
C MET A 1 11.27 14.63 -1.71
N ARG A 2 11.88 14.16 -2.81
CA ARG A 2 11.15 13.89 -4.07
C ARG A 2 10.47 12.52 -4.03
N LEU A 3 9.21 12.46 -3.54
CA LEU A 3 8.33 11.26 -3.58
C LEU A 3 8.07 10.68 -4.98
N LYS A 4 8.50 11.37 -6.06
CA LYS A 4 8.24 11.00 -7.46
C LYS A 4 8.81 9.64 -7.88
N LYS A 5 9.80 9.08 -7.17
CA LYS A 5 10.44 7.78 -7.50
C LYS A 5 9.79 6.58 -6.79
N LEU A 6 9.10 6.79 -5.67
CA LEU A 6 8.47 5.70 -4.89
C LEU A 6 7.04 5.40 -5.37
N LEU A 7 6.39 6.39 -5.96
CA LEU A 7 5.00 6.31 -6.41
C LEU A 7 5.00 6.14 -7.93
N ARG A 8 4.84 4.89 -8.40
CA ARG A 8 4.72 4.61 -9.84
C ARG A 8 3.67 5.55 -10.46
N LYS A 9 4.09 6.35 -11.44
CA LYS A 9 3.21 7.32 -12.13
C LYS A 9 2.21 6.65 -13.09
N ASN A 10 2.62 5.54 -13.69
CA ASN A 10 1.80 4.80 -14.64
C ASN A 10 1.25 3.56 -13.93
N ILE A 11 0.07 3.72 -13.35
CA ILE A 11 -0.69 2.64 -12.75
C ILE A 11 -2.05 2.59 -13.43
N GLU A 12 -2.62 1.40 -13.52
CA GLU A 12 -3.99 1.27 -14.00
C GLU A 12 -4.94 1.94 -12.99
N PRO A 13 -5.82 2.85 -13.44
CA PRO A 13 -6.75 3.54 -12.55
C PRO A 13 -7.78 2.55 -12.01
N ARG A 14 -7.92 2.50 -10.69
CA ARG A 14 -8.88 1.63 -10.00
C ARG A 14 -9.54 2.39 -8.85
N CYS A 15 -10.85 2.25 -8.70
CA CYS A 15 -11.63 2.89 -7.65
C CYS A 15 -11.15 2.51 -6.24
N THR A 16 -10.55 1.33 -6.07
CA THR A 16 -9.90 0.88 -4.83
C THR A 16 -8.83 1.84 -4.34
N TYR A 17 -8.09 2.48 -5.25
CA TYR A 17 -7.00 3.40 -4.92
C TYR A 17 -7.37 4.87 -5.14
N CYS A 18 -8.66 5.18 -5.29
CA CYS A 18 -9.12 6.53 -5.59
C CYS A 18 -9.28 7.37 -4.32
N ALA A 19 -8.74 8.59 -4.24
CA ALA A 19 -8.91 9.47 -3.08
C ALA A 19 -10.38 9.80 -2.74
N HIS A 20 -11.32 9.56 -3.67
CA HIS A 20 -12.74 9.89 -3.51
C HIS A 20 -13.64 8.71 -3.14
N GLY A 21 -13.11 7.49 -3.14
CA GLY A 21 -13.88 6.27 -2.89
C GLY A 21 -13.70 5.78 -1.46
N SER A 22 -14.76 5.28 -0.84
CA SER A 22 -14.69 4.57 0.45
C SER A 22 -15.01 3.09 0.24
N PRO A 23 -14.23 2.15 0.80
CA PRO A 23 -14.52 0.73 0.68
C PRO A 23 -15.78 0.37 1.48
N LEU A 24 -16.62 -0.50 0.92
CA LEU A 24 -17.73 -1.14 1.64
C LEU A 24 -17.21 -2.34 2.45
N ALA A 25 -18.08 -2.91 3.28
CA ALA A 25 -17.77 -4.06 4.14
C ALA A 25 -17.18 -5.25 3.35
N ASP A 26 -17.60 -5.45 2.10
CA ASP A 26 -17.15 -6.57 1.26
C ASP A 26 -15.73 -6.36 0.70
N GLY A 27 -15.15 -5.15 0.80
CA GLY A 27 -13.84 -4.81 0.24
C GLY A 27 -13.77 -4.73 -1.30
N GLU A 28 -14.70 -5.37 -2.01
CA GLU A 28 -14.78 -5.36 -3.48
C GLU A 28 -15.49 -4.13 -4.04
N ARG A 29 -16.51 -3.63 -3.34
CA ARG A 29 -17.33 -2.50 -3.76
C ARG A 29 -16.86 -1.20 -3.12
N ILE A 30 -16.91 -0.13 -3.89
CA ILE A 30 -16.47 1.20 -3.48
C ILE A 30 -17.65 2.17 -3.59
N ALA A 31 -17.94 2.88 -2.51
CA ALA A 31 -18.82 4.04 -2.54
C ALA A 31 -18.05 5.23 -3.12
N CYS A 32 -18.30 5.54 -4.39
CA CYS A 32 -17.76 6.71 -5.07
C CYS A 32 -18.70 7.91 -4.88
N ARG A 33 -18.19 9.03 -4.37
CA ARG A 33 -18.96 10.28 -4.23
C ARG A 33 -19.54 10.81 -5.54
N LYS A 34 -19.00 10.40 -6.70
CA LYS A 34 -19.40 10.88 -8.03
C LYS A 34 -20.28 9.92 -8.82
N ARG A 35 -20.19 8.60 -8.58
CA ARG A 35 -20.91 7.56 -9.35
C ARG A 35 -21.81 6.66 -8.50
N GLY A 36 -21.77 6.77 -7.18
CA GLY A 36 -22.44 5.83 -6.27
C GLY A 36 -21.60 4.57 -6.04
N VAL A 37 -22.25 3.42 -5.82
CA VAL A 37 -21.58 2.14 -5.57
C VAL A 37 -21.06 1.57 -6.89
N VAL A 38 -19.76 1.32 -6.97
CA VAL A 38 -19.06 0.77 -8.15
C VAL A 38 -18.15 -0.39 -7.76
N ASN A 39 -17.71 -1.19 -8.73
CA ASN A 39 -16.69 -2.21 -8.44
C ASN A 39 -15.34 -1.54 -8.20
N GLY A 40 -14.52 -2.16 -7.36
CA GLY A 40 -13.19 -1.67 -7.02
C GLY A 40 -12.22 -1.63 -8.21
N THR A 41 -12.47 -2.48 -9.21
CA THR A 41 -11.72 -2.57 -10.47
C THR A 41 -12.12 -1.50 -11.49
N ASP A 42 -13.26 -0.84 -11.32
CA ASP A 42 -13.71 0.23 -12.20
C ASP A 42 -12.86 1.50 -12.04
N HIS A 43 -13.05 2.47 -12.95
CA HIS A 43 -12.54 3.82 -12.79
C HIS A 43 -13.56 4.85 -13.27
N CYS A 44 -13.38 6.11 -12.85
CA CYS A 44 -14.19 7.24 -13.30
C CYS A 44 -13.27 8.35 -13.83
N ARG A 45 -13.85 9.30 -14.58
CA ARG A 45 -13.10 10.44 -15.13
C ARG A 45 -12.50 11.34 -14.06
N SER A 46 -13.09 11.36 -12.86
CA SER A 46 -12.58 12.10 -11.69
C SER A 46 -11.62 11.26 -10.84
N PHE A 47 -11.03 10.19 -11.37
CA PHE A 47 -10.08 9.36 -10.64
C PHE A 47 -8.87 10.18 -10.17
N ARG A 48 -8.55 10.05 -8.88
CA ARG A 48 -7.36 10.63 -8.27
C ARG A 48 -6.65 9.55 -7.48
N TYR A 49 -5.44 9.21 -7.90
CA TYR A 49 -4.65 8.18 -7.22
C TYR A 49 -4.24 8.63 -5.81
N ASP A 50 -4.54 7.79 -4.82
CA ASP A 50 -4.06 7.92 -3.45
C ASP A 50 -3.12 6.74 -3.11
N PRO A 51 -1.81 7.01 -2.98
CA PRO A 51 -0.83 6.00 -2.60
C PRO A 51 -1.09 5.29 -1.28
N LEU A 52 -1.66 5.99 -0.29
CA LEU A 52 -1.85 5.44 1.05
C LEU A 52 -2.95 4.38 1.07
N ARG A 53 -3.78 4.31 0.02
CA ARG A 53 -4.82 3.29 -0.14
C ARG A 53 -4.29 1.97 -0.71
N ARG A 54 -2.99 1.88 -1.00
CA ARG A 54 -2.36 0.60 -1.35
C ARG A 54 -2.00 -0.16 -0.09
N THR A 55 -2.75 -1.22 0.20
CA THR A 55 -2.37 -2.19 1.22
C THR A 55 -1.32 -3.14 0.65
N PRO A 56 -0.08 -3.18 1.20
CA PRO A 56 0.90 -4.19 0.82
C PRO A 56 0.36 -5.59 1.14
N PRO A 57 0.77 -6.62 0.38
CA PRO A 57 0.51 -7.99 0.81
C PRO A 57 1.09 -8.23 2.20
N LYS A 58 0.47 -9.14 2.97
CA LYS A 58 0.98 -9.49 4.29
C LYS A 58 2.45 -9.90 4.17
N PRO A 59 3.33 -9.40 5.05
CA PRO A 59 4.73 -9.76 5.02
C PRO A 59 4.86 -11.28 5.11
N ALA A 60 5.89 -11.82 4.44
CA ALA A 60 6.14 -13.24 4.48
C ALA A 60 6.35 -13.70 5.93
N VAL A 61 5.75 -14.83 6.29
CA VAL A 61 6.02 -15.46 7.59
C VAL A 61 7.47 -15.89 7.58
N LEU A 62 8.25 -15.41 8.55
CA LEU A 62 9.63 -15.85 8.74
C LEU A 62 9.63 -17.36 8.99
N ARG A 63 10.32 -18.12 8.14
CA ARG A 63 10.48 -19.56 8.29
C ARG A 63 11.87 -19.83 8.85
N GLY A 64 11.96 -20.37 10.06
CA GLY A 64 13.22 -20.68 10.72
C GLY A 64 13.16 -20.44 12.22
N HIS A 65 14.19 -20.90 12.93
CA HIS A 65 14.43 -20.53 14.32
C HIS A 65 15.44 -19.39 14.30
N PHE A 66 15.04 -18.23 14.82
CA PHE A 66 15.90 -17.05 14.91
C PHE A 66 16.27 -16.83 16.37
N THR A 67 17.49 -16.39 16.61
CA THR A 67 18.00 -16.01 17.92
C THR A 67 18.20 -14.50 17.98
N ASP A 68 18.26 -13.92 19.17
CA ASP A 68 18.45 -12.48 19.32
C ASP A 68 19.76 -11.98 18.68
N ALA A 69 20.76 -12.85 18.55
CA ALA A 69 22.02 -12.56 17.86
C ALA A 69 21.82 -12.25 16.37
N ASP A 70 20.82 -12.84 15.70
CA ASP A 70 20.53 -12.59 14.28
C ASP A 70 20.01 -11.16 14.01
N PHE A 71 19.53 -10.48 15.05
CA PHE A 71 19.00 -9.11 14.99
C PHE A 71 19.92 -8.09 15.65
N SER A 72 21.07 -8.51 16.14
CA SER A 72 22.07 -7.64 16.76
C SER A 72 23.14 -7.28 15.73
N LEU A 73 23.30 -5.99 15.44
CA LEU A 73 24.46 -5.50 14.68
C LEU A 73 25.61 -5.47 15.67
N GLY A 74 26.48 -6.50 15.64
CA GLY A 74 27.57 -6.63 16.61
C GLY A 74 28.31 -5.29 16.79
N ASP A 75 28.41 -4.83 18.03
CA ASP A 75 29.11 -3.60 18.38
C ASP A 75 30.59 -3.78 18.04
N THR A 76 31.00 -3.31 16.86
CA THR A 76 32.40 -3.08 16.54
C THR A 76 32.84 -1.79 17.23
N ASP A 77 33.18 -1.89 18.51
CA ASP A 77 33.99 -0.90 19.18
C ASP A 77 35.39 -1.51 19.40
N GLU A 78 36.16 -1.61 18.31
CA GLU A 78 37.62 -1.56 18.42
C GLU A 78 38.03 -0.09 18.52
N GLU A 79 38.13 0.44 19.72
CA GLU A 79 38.95 1.63 19.98
C GLU A 79 39.83 1.35 21.20
N GLN A 80 41.11 1.11 20.89
CA GLN A 80 42.23 0.96 21.82
C GLN A 80 42.60 2.29 22.47
#